data_AF-A0A368VFP0-F1
#
_entry.id   AF-A0A368VFP0-F1
#
_cell.length_a   1.000
_cell.length_b   1.000
_cell.length_c   1.000
_cell.angle_alpha   90.00
_cell.angle_beta   90.00
_cell.angle_gamma   90.00
#
_symmetry.space_group_name_H-M   'P 1'
#
loop_
_entity.id
_entity.type
_entity.pdbx_description
1 polymer ?
#
loop_
_entity_poly.entity_id
_entity_poly.type
_entity_poly.pdbx_seq_one_letter_code
_entity_poly.pdbx_strand_id
1 'polypeptide(L)' 'MSEHAARRIARDAGLTVSVAEACTVLDISKGTGYALIKRGEWPTRTLRLGRRIRIPTAELLDVCGVSTDAA' A
#
# COMPACT_ATOMS: atom_id res chain seq x y z
N MET A 1 5.46 -14.89 -1.47
CA MET A 1 6.50 -13.92 -1.89
C MET A 1 6.22 -12.49 -1.39
N SER A 2 4.99 -12.11 -1.04
CA SER A 2 4.62 -10.75 -0.56
C SER A 2 5.26 -10.25 0.74
N GLU A 3 5.49 -11.10 1.73
CA GLU A 3 5.94 -10.64 3.06
C GLU A 3 7.30 -9.92 3.01
N HIS A 4 8.21 -10.39 2.15
CA HIS A 4 9.55 -9.79 2.01
C HIS A 4 9.49 -8.38 1.39
N ALA A 5 8.58 -8.17 0.45
CA ALA A 5 8.35 -6.86 -0.15
C ALA A 5 7.74 -5.89 0.86
N ALA A 6 6.75 -6.35 1.65
CA ALA A 6 6.15 -5.60 2.74
C ALA A 6 7.21 -5.14 3.76
N ARG A 7 8.06 -6.07 4.21
CA ARG A 7 9.15 -5.78 5.16
C ARG A 7 10.21 -4.84 4.61
N ARG A 8 10.56 -4.92 3.32
CA ARG A 8 11.49 -3.98 2.67
C ARG A 8 10.90 -2.57 2.61
N ILE A 9 9.64 -2.46 2.18
CA ILE A 9 8.93 -1.19 2.12
C ILE A 9 8.73 -0.60 3.52
N ALA A 10 8.40 -1.42 4.53
CA ALA A 10 8.29 -0.95 5.92
C ALA A 10 9.60 -0.37 6.47
N ARG A 11 10.76 -0.91 6.06
CA ARG A 11 12.08 -0.40 6.48
C ARG A 11 12.50 0.86 5.73
N ASP A 12 12.25 0.91 4.43
CA ASP A 12 12.87 1.90 3.54
C ASP A 12 11.90 2.99 3.07
N ALA A 13 10.59 2.71 3.06
CA ALA A 13 9.57 3.66 2.64
C ALA A 13 9.10 4.51 3.82
N GLY A 14 8.97 5.81 3.58
CA GLY A 14 8.42 6.74 4.58
C GLY A 14 6.95 6.47 4.91
N LEU A 15 6.28 7.45 5.55
CA LEU A 15 4.90 7.34 6.02
C LEU A 15 3.85 7.00 4.94
N THR A 16 4.22 7.16 3.66
CA THR A 16 3.35 6.82 2.53
C THR A 16 4.14 6.18 1.39
N VAL A 17 3.47 5.33 0.64
CA VAL A 17 3.97 4.69 -0.59
C VAL A 17 3.12 5.08 -1.79
N SER A 18 3.64 4.85 -2.99
CA SER A 18 2.89 4.96 -4.24
C SER A 18 1.93 3.78 -4.40
N VAL A 19 0.95 3.92 -5.28
CA VAL A 19 0.08 2.81 -5.68
C VAL A 19 0.89 1.63 -6.23
N ALA A 20 1.96 1.91 -6.99
CA ALA A 20 2.82 0.88 -7.55
C ALA A 20 3.54 0.06 -6.48
N GLU A 21 4.11 0.72 -5.47
CA GLU A 21 4.75 0.06 -4.33
C GLU A 21 3.73 -0.75 -3.52
N ALA A 22 2.55 -0.20 -3.27
CA ALA A 22 1.48 -0.92 -2.57
C ALA A 22 1.00 -2.15 -3.35
N CYS A 23 0.92 -2.08 -4.68
CA CYS A 23 0.61 -3.24 -5.52
C CYS A 23 1.68 -4.34 -5.40
N THR A 24 2.96 -3.98 -5.28
CA THR A 24 4.03 -4.94 -5.03
C THR A 24 3.90 -5.62 -3.67
N VAL A 25 3.47 -4.88 -2.64
CA VAL A 25 3.18 -5.47 -1.32
C VAL A 25 2.03 -6.48 -1.42
N LEU A 26 0.96 -6.11 -2.11
CA LEU A 26 -0.28 -6.91 -2.22
C LEU A 26 -0.24 -8.01 -3.29
N ASP A 27 0.90 -8.22 -3.96
CA ASP A 27 1.06 -9.19 -5.07
C ASP A 27 0.08 -9.01 -6.24
N ILE A 28 -0.27 -7.78 -6.57
CA ILE A 28 -1.18 -7.46 -7.69
C ILE A 28 -0.52 -6.59 -8.74
N SER A 29 -1.06 -6.64 -9.96
CA SER A 29 -0.61 -5.75 -11.03
C SER A 29 -0.98 -4.29 -10.73
N LYS A 30 -0.19 -3.34 -11.25
CA LYS A 30 -0.51 -1.90 -11.18
C LYS A 30 -1.88 -1.60 -11.81
N GLY A 31 -2.21 -2.26 -12.92
CA GLY A 31 -3.49 -2.09 -13.62
C GLY A 31 -4.66 -2.49 -12.74
N THR A 32 -4.57 -3.65 -12.07
CA THR A 32 -5.54 -4.11 -11.08
C THR A 32 -5.68 -3.08 -9.96
N GLY A 33 -4.57 -2.58 -9.41
CA GLY A 33 -4.60 -1.61 -8.33
C GLY A 33 -5.27 -0.28 -8.70
N TYR A 34 -4.92 0.31 -9.85
CA TYR A 34 -5.59 1.52 -10.33
C TYR A 34 -7.07 1.30 -10.66
N ALA A 35 -7.45 0.12 -11.18
CA ALA A 35 -8.84 -0.23 -11.44
C ALA A 35 -9.66 -0.33 -10.14
N LEU A 36 -9.11 -0.96 -9.09
CA LEU A 36 -9.72 -1.01 -7.76
C LEU A 36 -9.90 0.38 -7.17
N ILE A 37 -8.88 1.24 -7.24
CA ILE A 37 -8.98 2.63 -6.76
C ILE A 37 -10.06 3.41 -7.53
N LYS A 38 -10.14 3.23 -8.85
CA LYS A 38 -11.17 3.88 -9.67
C LYS A 38 -12.59 3.43 -9.31
N ARG A 39 -12.75 2.16 -8.92
CA ARG A 39 -14.02 1.56 -8.49
C ARG A 39 -14.37 1.84 -7.02
N GLY A 40 -13.44 2.39 -6.24
CA GLY A 40 -13.62 2.61 -4.80
C GLY A 40 -13.47 1.33 -3.97
N GLU A 41 -12.82 0.30 -4.51
CA GLU A 41 -12.67 -1.03 -3.90
C GLU A 41 -11.24 -1.30 -3.42
N TRP A 42 -10.39 -0.26 -3.39
CA TRP A 42 -9.05 -0.38 -2.84
C TRP A 42 -9.14 -0.59 -1.31
N PRO A 43 -8.35 -1.50 -0.72
CA PRO A 43 -8.57 -1.99 0.65
C PRO A 43 -8.19 -0.98 1.76
N THR A 44 -7.46 0.08 1.44
CA THR A 44 -7.02 1.11 2.41
C THR A 44 -7.47 2.50 2.00
N ARG A 45 -7.26 3.52 2.84
CA ARG A 45 -7.50 4.90 2.39
C ARG A 45 -6.51 5.30 1.30
N THR A 46 -6.98 6.05 0.31
CA THR A 46 -6.12 6.68 -0.71
C THR A 46 -5.98 8.17 -0.43
N LEU A 47 -4.76 8.67 -0.29
CA LEU A 47 -4.47 10.09 -0.19
C LEU A 47 -4.27 10.67 -1.60
N ARG A 48 -5.18 11.55 -2.02
CA ARG A 48 -5.08 12.25 -3.32
C ARG A 48 -4.37 13.58 -3.13
N LEU A 49 -3.14 13.68 -3.62
CA LEU A 49 -2.28 14.86 -3.55
C LEU A 49 -2.09 15.42 -4.97
N GLY A 50 -3.10 16.18 -5.43
CA GLY A 50 -3.19 16.61 -6.82
C GLY A 50 -3.27 15.42 -7.79
N ARG A 51 -2.28 15.29 -8.67
CA ARG A 51 -2.19 14.19 -9.66
C ARG A 51 -1.64 12.88 -9.07
N ARG A 52 -1.12 12.90 -7.85
CA ARG A 52 -0.50 11.73 -7.22
C ARG A 52 -1.48 11.07 -6.25
N ILE A 53 -1.46 9.75 -6.23
CA ILE A 53 -2.14 8.94 -5.21
C ILE A 53 -1.07 8.32 -4.31
N ARG A 54 -1.24 8.46 -3.00
CA ARG A 54 -0.36 7.90 -1.97
C ARG A 54 -1.18 7.01 -1.04
N ILE A 55 -0.58 5.92 -0.61
CA ILE A 55 -1.18 4.96 0.32
C ILE A 55 -0.42 5.08 1.64
N PRO A 56 -1.10 5.28 2.78
CA PRO A 56 -0.43 5.25 4.08
C PRO A 56 0.21 3.89 4.32
N THR A 57 1.48 3.89 4.73
CA THR A 57 2.23 2.65 4.96
C THR A 57 1.63 1.85 6.11
N ALA A 58 1.16 2.51 7.18
CA ALA A 58 0.53 1.85 8.33
C ALA A 58 -0.70 1.01 7.95
N GLU A 59 -1.70 1.61 7.30
CA GLU A 59 -2.91 0.88 6.88
C GLU A 59 -2.60 -0.24 5.87
N LEU A 60 -1.59 -0.04 5.01
CA LEU A 60 -1.15 -1.08 4.08
C LEU A 60 -0.57 -2.29 4.82
N LEU A 61 0.20 -2.05 5.89
CA LEU A 61 0.76 -3.12 6.73
C LEU A 61 -0.33 -3.82 7.55
N ASP A 62 -1.31 -3.08 8.07
CA ASP A 62 -2.46 -3.65 8.78
C ASP A 62 -3.24 -4.63 7.89
N VAL A 63 -3.50 -4.28 6.62
CA VAL A 63 -4.12 -5.18 5.63
C VAL A 63 -3.29 -6.44 5.39
N CYS A 64 -1.96 -6.36 5.51
CA CYS A 64 -1.07 -7.51 5.38
C CYS A 64 -1.00 -8.38 6.64
N GLY A 65 -1.70 -8.02 7.73
CA GLY A 65 -1.58 -8.68 9.03
C GLY A 65 -0.26 -8.37 9.74
N VAL A 66 0.49 -7.36 9.28
CA VAL A 66 1.71 -6.87 9.92
C VAL A 66 1.30 -5.68 10.78
N SER A 67 0.93 -5.94 12.03
CA SER A 67 0.60 -4.85 12.94
C SER A 67 1.86 -4.01 13.22
N THR A 68 1.73 -2.68 13.09
CA THR A 68 2.81 -1.76 13.47
C THR A 68 2.76 -1.38 14.95
N ASP A 69 1.84 -1.96 15.74
CA ASP A 69 1.78 -1.73 17.18
C ASP A 69 3.05 -2.28 17.83
N ALA A 70 3.94 -1.33 18.15
CA ALA A 70 4.94 -1.52 19.16
C ALA A 70 4.22 -1.49 20.52
N ALA A 71 3.92 -2.68 21.05
CA ALA A 71 3.80 -2.89 22.49
C ALA A 71 5.21 -2.88 23.12
#